data_AF-A0A0F5MY21-F1
#
_entry.id   AF-A0A0F5MY21-F1
#
_cell.length_a   1.000
_cell.length_b   1.000
_cell.length_c   1.000
_cell.angle_alpha   90.00
_cell.angle_beta   90.00
_cell.angle_gamma   90.00
#
_symmetry.space_group_name_H-M   'P 1'
#
loop_
_entity.id
_entity.type
_entity.pdbx_description
1 polymer ?
#
loop_
_entity_poly.entity_id
_entity_poly.type
_entity_poly.pdbx_seq_one_letter_code
_entity_poly.pdbx_strand_id
1 'polypeptide(L)'
;MSVDQDDIIDQAASLNQGSLDAAVPIITVMVRAYTRGNGFTAGEPNDELAAVITTAASRLAANPAGFPNDKTAGEFSQSLRGAFGGWTLAEQFVLNRYRVRAQ
;
A
#
# COMPACT_ATOMS: atom_id res chain seq x y z
N MET A 1 -3.20 -16.23 -12.93
CA MET A 1 -3.75 -16.58 -11.62
C MET A 1 -5.02 -15.77 -11.45
N SER A 2 -6.18 -16.42 -11.50
CA SER A 2 -7.43 -15.78 -11.09
C SER A 2 -7.34 -15.54 -9.59
N VAL A 3 -7.81 -14.40 -9.09
CA VAL A 3 -7.97 -14.16 -7.66
C VAL A 3 -9.43 -14.47 -7.37
N ASP A 4 -9.69 -15.45 -6.52
CA ASP A 4 -11.05 -15.87 -6.21
C ASP A 4 -11.64 -14.97 -5.12
N GLN A 5 -12.98 -14.93 -5.02
CA GLN A 5 -13.68 -14.08 -4.05
C GLN A 5 -13.24 -14.37 -2.60
N ASP A 6 -12.95 -15.63 -2.29
CA ASP A 6 -12.52 -16.07 -0.97
C ASP A 6 -11.09 -15.56 -0.65
N ASP A 7 -10.18 -15.57 -1.62
CA ASP A 7 -8.82 -15.01 -1.45
C ASP A 7 -8.88 -13.52 -1.06
N ILE A 8 -9.81 -12.77 -1.67
CA ILE A 8 -10.01 -11.35 -1.40
C ILE A 8 -10.49 -11.15 0.05
N ILE A 9 -11.42 -11.99 0.51
CA ILE A 9 -11.97 -11.91 1.87
C ILE A 9 -10.88 -12.22 2.90
N ASP A 10 -10.08 -13.26 2.68
CA ASP A 10 -8.98 -13.65 3.58
C ASP A 10 -7.90 -12.57 3.63
N GLN A 11 -7.56 -11.97 2.48
CA GLN A 11 -6.60 -10.88 2.42
C GLN A 11 -7.12 -9.60 3.10
N ALA A 12 -8.42 -9.30 2.97
CA ALA A 12 -9.04 -8.18 3.66
C ALA A 12 -9.09 -8.39 5.19
N ALA A 13 -9.41 -9.61 5.64
CA ALA A 13 -9.45 -9.94 7.06
C ALA A 13 -8.07 -9.88 7.73
N SER A 14 -7.01 -10.33 7.03
CA SER A 14 -5.63 -10.23 7.51
C SER A 14 -5.11 -8.78 7.50
N LEU A 15 -5.52 -7.97 6.52
CA LEU A 15 -5.22 -6.54 6.51
C LEU A 15 -5.79 -5.80 7.71
N ASN A 16 -7.03 -6.11 8.13
CA ASN A 16 -7.65 -5.46 9.30
C ASN A 16 -6.85 -5.67 10.60
N GLN A 17 -5.95 -6.65 10.62
CA GLN A 17 -5.05 -6.94 11.73
C GLN A 17 -3.69 -6.25 11.60
N GLY A 18 -3.48 -5.44 10.54
CA GLY A 18 -2.23 -4.73 10.27
C GLY A 18 -1.15 -5.59 9.61
N SER A 19 -1.53 -6.66 8.90
CA SER A 19 -0.55 -7.57 8.28
C SER A 19 0.18 -6.93 7.09
N LEU A 20 1.51 -6.93 7.13
CA LEU A 20 2.35 -6.54 6.00
C LEU A 20 2.26 -7.54 4.84
N ASP A 21 2.09 -8.83 5.14
CA ASP A 21 1.95 -9.88 4.12
C ASP A 21 0.72 -9.66 3.24
N ALA A 22 -0.32 -9.04 3.80
CA ALA A 22 -1.52 -8.66 3.06
C ALA A 22 -1.35 -7.30 2.35
N ALA A 23 -0.65 -6.34 2.97
CA ALA A 23 -0.46 -4.99 2.43
C ALA A 23 0.49 -4.93 1.23
N VAL A 24 1.60 -5.67 1.27
CA VAL A 24 2.64 -5.63 0.23
C VAL A 24 2.10 -6.05 -1.15
N PRO A 25 1.36 -7.17 -1.30
CA PRO A 25 0.79 -7.56 -2.60
C PRO A 25 -0.19 -6.53 -3.15
N ILE A 26 -1.03 -5.94 -2.29
CA ILE A 26 -2.02 -4.92 -2.70
C ILE A 26 -1.31 -3.69 -3.25
N ILE A 27 -0.35 -3.14 -2.50
CA ILE A 27 0.41 -1.97 -2.94
C ILE A 27 1.23 -2.30 -4.19
N THR A 28 1.78 -3.50 -4.30
CA THR A 28 2.52 -3.94 -5.50
C THR A 28 1.64 -3.90 -6.75
N VAL A 29 0.40 -4.39 -6.67
CA VAL A 29 -0.57 -4.32 -7.77
C VAL A 29 -0.89 -2.87 -8.12
N MET A 30 -1.09 -1.99 -7.12
CA MET A 30 -1.37 -0.57 -7.35
C MET A 30 -0.20 0.15 -8.04
N VAL A 31 1.03 -0.12 -7.61
CA VAL A 31 2.25 0.43 -8.23
C VAL A 31 2.38 -0.08 -9.67
N ARG A 32 2.21 -1.38 -9.89
CA ARG A 32 2.27 -1.98 -11.24
C ARG A 32 1.23 -1.38 -12.19
N ALA A 33 0.01 -1.14 -11.70
CA ALA A 33 -1.04 -0.48 -12.46
C ALA A 33 -0.67 0.98 -12.79
N TYR A 34 -0.11 1.71 -11.82
CA TYR A 34 0.32 3.10 -12.02
C TYR A 34 1.43 3.24 -13.07
N THR A 35 2.43 2.35 -13.05
CA THR A 35 3.56 2.37 -13.99
C THR A 35 3.29 1.62 -15.30
N ARG A 36 2.13 0.96 -15.43
CA ARG A 36 1.81 0.02 -16.52
C ARG A 36 2.86 -1.08 -16.67
N GLY A 37 3.43 -1.53 -15.57
CA GLY A 37 4.48 -2.56 -15.53
C GLY A 37 5.90 -2.07 -15.81
N ASN A 38 6.12 -0.78 -16.12
CA ASN A 38 7.48 -0.25 -16.20
C ASN A 38 8.16 -0.29 -14.83
N GLY A 39 9.45 -0.65 -14.83
CA GLY A 39 10.22 -0.88 -13.61
C GLY A 39 10.00 -2.25 -12.97
N PHE A 40 9.21 -3.13 -13.60
CA PHE A 40 9.09 -4.53 -13.20
C PHE A 40 9.79 -5.45 -14.21
N THR A 41 10.49 -6.48 -13.72
CA THR A 41 11.11 -7.54 -14.53
C THR A 41 10.66 -8.89 -14.01
N ALA A 42 10.09 -9.73 -14.87
CA ALA A 42 9.55 -11.05 -14.49
C ALA A 42 8.54 -11.01 -13.30
N GLY A 43 7.86 -9.88 -13.11
CA GLY A 43 6.92 -9.68 -11.99
C GLY A 43 7.53 -9.01 -10.77
N GLU A 44 8.86 -8.89 -10.70
CA GLU A 44 9.58 -8.28 -9.57
C GLU A 44 9.83 -6.78 -9.80
N PRO A 45 9.58 -5.91 -8.80
CA PRO A 45 9.91 -4.49 -8.87
C PRO A 45 11.43 -4.26 -8.79
N ASN A 46 11.91 -3.18 -9.40
CA ASN A 46 13.25 -2.67 -9.13
C ASN A 46 13.35 -1.99 -7.76
N ASP A 47 14.58 -1.67 -7.32
CA ASP A 47 14.84 -1.13 -5.98
C ASP A 47 14.05 0.16 -5.68
N GLU A 48 13.89 1.03 -6.68
CA GLU A 48 13.13 2.28 -6.53
C GLU A 48 11.64 2.02 -6.27
N LEU A 49 11.02 1.13 -7.03
CA LEU A 49 9.62 0.76 -6.85
C LEU A 49 9.43 -0.08 -5.59
N ALA A 50 10.38 -0.94 -5.23
CA ALA A 50 10.36 -1.72 -4.00
C ALA A 50 10.37 -0.82 -2.75
N ALA A 51 11.12 0.29 -2.79
CA ALA A 51 11.11 1.29 -1.71
C ALA A 51 9.74 1.98 -1.57
N VAL A 52 9.10 2.33 -2.69
CA VAL A 52 7.74 2.89 -2.69
C VAL A 52 6.74 1.87 -2.15
N ILE A 53 6.81 0.63 -2.59
CA ILE A 53 5.93 -0.45 -2.12
C ILE A 53 6.06 -0.64 -0.61
N THR A 54 7.30 -0.71 -0.11
CA THR A 54 7.58 -0.92 1.32
C THR A 54 7.04 0.22 2.18
N THR A 55 7.28 1.47 1.78
CA THR A 55 6.87 2.64 2.56
C THR A 55 5.34 2.84 2.54
N ALA A 56 4.68 2.63 1.40
CA ALA A 56 3.24 2.67 1.29
C ALA A 56 2.55 1.50 2.03
N ALA A 57 3.08 0.28 1.91
CA ALA A 57 2.56 -0.90 2.60
C ALA A 57 2.68 -0.75 4.12
N SER A 58 3.79 -0.18 4.61
CA SER A 58 3.97 0.12 6.03
C SER A 58 2.90 1.10 6.55
N ARG A 59 2.56 2.14 5.77
CA ARG A 59 1.48 3.07 6.13
C ARG A 59 0.11 2.42 6.12
N LEU A 60 -0.16 1.55 5.15
CA LEU A 60 -1.41 0.80 5.08
C LEU A 60 -1.54 -0.15 6.29
N ALA A 61 -0.50 -0.90 6.61
CA ALA A 61 -0.47 -1.80 7.76
C ALA A 61 -0.56 -1.08 9.11
N ALA A 62 -0.01 0.13 9.23
CA ALA A 62 -0.07 0.92 10.45
C ALA A 62 -1.47 1.46 10.78
N ASN A 63 -2.30 1.75 9.76
CA ASN A 63 -3.70 2.11 9.95
C ASN A 63 -4.59 1.52 8.83
N PRO A 64 -4.90 0.21 8.91
CA PRO A 64 -5.67 -0.47 7.89
C PRO A 64 -7.12 0.00 7.81
N ALA A 65 -7.67 0.48 8.93
CA ALA A 65 -9.05 0.92 9.02
C ALA A 65 -9.35 2.19 8.20
N GLY A 66 -8.33 2.95 7.78
CA GLY A 66 -8.54 4.12 6.91
C GLY A 66 -9.07 5.37 7.61
N PHE A 67 -9.71 5.22 8.77
CA PHE A 67 -10.35 6.31 9.50
C PHE A 67 -9.48 6.85 10.65
N PRO A 68 -9.60 8.15 10.99
CA PRO A 68 -9.02 8.69 12.20
C PRO A 68 -9.53 7.92 13.43
N ASN A 69 -8.61 7.39 14.22
CA ASN A 69 -8.94 6.65 15.44
C ASN A 69 -8.22 7.30 16.62
N ASP A 70 -8.99 7.82 17.57
CA ASP A 70 -8.48 8.30 18.84
C ASP A 70 -8.66 7.18 19.88
N LYS A 71 -7.55 6.59 20.31
CA LYS A 71 -7.53 5.58 21.38
C LYS A 71 -7.13 6.28 22.68
N THR A 72 -8.07 6.39 23.61
CA THR A 72 -7.84 6.99 24.94
C THR A 72 -7.93 5.90 26.01
N ALA A 73 -6.85 5.76 26.79
CA ALA A 73 -6.78 4.90 27.97
C ALA A 73 -6.29 5.72 29.16
N GLY A 74 -7.21 6.33 29.90
CA GLY A 74 -6.89 7.22 31.01
C GLY A 74 -6.16 8.48 30.51
N GLU A 75 -4.98 8.77 31.06
CA GLU A 75 -4.14 9.92 30.68
C GLU A 75 -3.41 9.72 29.33
N PHE A 76 -3.33 8.49 28.84
CA PHE A 76 -2.69 8.21 27.56
C PHE A 76 -3.69 8.32 26.41
N SER A 77 -3.45 9.25 25.49
CA SER A 77 -4.18 9.38 24.23
C SER A 77 -3.24 9.11 23.05
N GLN A 78 -3.63 8.19 22.16
CA GLN A 78 -2.99 8.00 20.87
C GLN A 78 -3.97 8.38 19.75
N SER A 79 -3.63 9.43 19.00
CA SER A 79 -4.36 9.81 17.79
C SER A 79 -3.69 9.20 16.57
N LEU A 80 -4.32 8.19 15.96
CA LEU A 80 -3.96 7.70 14.64
C LEU A 80 -4.65 8.57 13.59
N ARG A 81 -3.90 9.53 13.04
CA ARG A 81 -4.34 10.37 11.92
C ARG A 81 -3.46 10.08 10.72
N GLY A 82 -3.96 9.27 9.79
CA GLY A 82 -3.27 8.91 8.57
C GLY A 82 -3.43 7.43 8.28
N ALA A 83 -3.94 7.15 7.09
CA ALA A 83 -3.92 5.83 6.47
C ALA A 83 -3.33 5.99 5.06
N PHE A 84 -3.13 4.89 4.35
CA PHE A 84 -2.86 4.97 2.92
C PHE A 84 -4.11 5.53 2.20
N GLY A 85 -4.19 6.85 2.07
CA GLY A 85 -5.21 7.58 1.30
C GLY A 85 -4.75 7.99 -0.10
N GLY A 86 -3.51 7.65 -0.45
CA GLY A 86 -2.88 8.00 -1.70
C GLY A 86 -1.35 8.01 -1.60
N TRP A 87 -0.73 8.29 -2.73
CA TRP A 87 0.72 8.45 -2.83
C TRP A 87 1.15 9.79 -2.21
N THR A 88 2.14 9.73 -1.34
CA THR A 88 2.86 10.92 -0.89
C THR A 88 3.58 11.58 -2.06
N LEU A 89 3.92 12.86 -1.92
CA LEU A 89 4.70 13.58 -2.93
C LEU A 89 6.01 12.84 -3.27
N ALA A 90 6.72 12.34 -2.26
CA ALA A 90 7.98 11.61 -2.41
C ALA A 90 7.80 10.32 -3.23
N GLU A 91 6.76 9.54 -2.94
CA GLU A 91 6.46 8.32 -3.71
C GLU A 91 6.04 8.65 -5.14
N GLN A 92 5.21 9.69 -5.33
CA GLN A 92 4.83 10.12 -6.67
C GLN A 92 6.04 10.56 -7.50
N PHE A 93 7.04 11.21 -6.90
CA PHE A 93 8.27 11.57 -7.62
C PHE A 93 8.94 10.34 -8.24
N VAL A 94 9.05 9.25 -7.48
CA VAL A 94 9.61 7.99 -7.97
C VAL A 94 8.67 7.35 -9.01
N LEU A 95 7.39 7.19 -8.69
CA LEU A 95 6.42 6.56 -9.58
C LEU A 95 6.29 7.28 -10.94
N ASN A 96 6.36 8.61 -10.94
CA ASN A 96 6.26 9.42 -12.15
C ASN A 96 7.44 9.22 -13.11
N ARG A 97 8.59 8.71 -12.63
CA ARG A 97 9.72 8.33 -13.48
C ARG A 97 9.41 7.14 -14.38
N TYR A 98 8.55 6.23 -13.91
CA TYR A 98 8.20 4.99 -14.62
C TYR A 98 6.84 5.04 -15.31
N ARG A 99 5.99 6.02 -14.94
CA ARG A 99 4.65 6.18 -15.50
C ARG A 99 4.70 6.46 -17.00
N VAL A 100 3.93 5.69 -17.76
CA VAL A 100 3.57 6.03 -19.14
C VAL A 100 2.39 7.01 -19.11
N ARG A 101 2.58 8.22 -19.64
CA ARG A 101 1.48 9.18 -19.81
C ARG A 101 0.57 8.70 -20.94
N ALA A 102 -0.74 8.94 -20.81
CA ALA A 102 -1.63 8.74 -21.94
C ALA A 102 -1.18 9.69 -23.07
N GLN A 103 -1.05 9.13 -24.28
CA GLN A 103 -0.87 9.89 -25.51
C GLN A 103 -2.23 10.29 -26.06
#